data_AF-A0A9J6G7Z7-F1
#
_entry.id   AF-A0A9J6G7Z7-F1
#
_cell.length_a   1.000
_cell.length_b   1.000
_cell.length_c   1.000
_cell.angle_alpha   90.00
_cell.angle_beta   90.00
_cell.angle_gamma   90.00
#
_symmetry.space_group_name_H-M   'P 1'
#
loop_
_entity.id
_entity.type
_entity.pdbx_description
1 polymer ?
#
loop_
_entity_poly.entity_id
_entity_poly.type
_entity_poly.pdbx_seq_one_letter_code
_entity_poly.pdbx_strand_id
1 'polypeptide(L)'
;MWVLFWPVRFLLHFTVPDCRRPSMRKWFPLTFTLSVVWIGGVSYVAVWMVTIIGYTLGIPDSVAGITLLAAGTSIPEVISSVIVARSGLGNMAICNLLGSNIFDVLFCLGVPWLFKALFASTSHEVYINSTAMTYTSVTLLSTVFLLFFTFVLTHWTLNYKVGIACVIMYVIFIVLACLYELNVFGPFNPPTCT
;
A
#
# COMPACT_ATOMS: atom_id res chain seq x y z
N MET A 1 15.06 6.70 -20.39
CA MET A 1 13.72 6.91 -19.79
C MET A 1 12.92 8.05 -20.43
N TRP A 2 13.52 9.15 -20.90
CA TRP A 2 12.76 10.32 -21.40
C TRP A 2 11.92 10.06 -22.68
N VAL A 3 12.37 9.17 -23.58
CA VAL A 3 11.68 8.85 -24.84
C VAL A 3 10.43 7.99 -24.64
N LEU A 4 10.44 7.07 -23.66
CA LEU A 4 9.31 6.17 -23.37
C LEU A 4 8.11 6.92 -22.78
N PHE A 5 8.36 7.92 -21.93
CA PHE A 5 7.30 8.73 -21.30
C PHE A 5 6.81 9.88 -22.18
N TRP A 6 7.41 10.11 -23.35
CA TRP A 6 7.06 11.21 -24.24
C TRP A 6 5.62 11.16 -24.77
N PRO A 7 5.09 10.02 -25.30
CA PRO A 7 3.70 9.94 -25.73
C PRO A 7 2.70 10.12 -24.57
N VAL A 8 3.01 9.60 -23.39
CA VAL A 8 2.18 9.77 -22.18
C VAL A 8 2.18 11.22 -21.70
N ARG A 9 3.34 11.89 -21.70
CA ARG A 9 3.46 13.32 -21.37
C ARG A 9 2.76 14.21 -22.39
N PHE A 10 2.79 13.86 -23.67
CA PHE A 10 2.08 14.58 -24.72
C PHE A 10 0.56 14.45 -24.56
N LEU A 11 0.06 13.24 -24.28
CA LEU A 11 -1.36 12.99 -23.98
C LEU A 11 -1.83 13.73 -22.74
N LEU A 12 -1.04 13.72 -21.66
CA LEU A 12 -1.34 14.44 -20.42
C LEU A 12 -1.26 15.96 -20.60
N HIS A 13 -0.32 16.46 -21.40
CA HIS A 13 -0.22 17.90 -21.69
C HIS A 13 -1.40 18.41 -22.52
N PHE A 14 -1.93 17.59 -23.41
CA PHE A 14 -3.09 17.95 -24.22
C PHE A 14 -4.40 17.86 -23.44
N THR A 15 -4.49 16.91 -22.51
CA THR A 15 -5.73 16.68 -21.76
C THR A 15 -5.81 17.54 -20.49
N VAL A 16 -4.72 17.76 -19.75
CA VAL A 16 -4.72 18.52 -18.48
C VAL A 16 -4.39 20.00 -18.72
N PRO A 17 -5.35 20.93 -18.57
CA PRO A 17 -5.05 22.36 -18.64
C PRO A 17 -4.04 22.79 -17.56
N ASP A 18 -3.07 23.61 -17.92
CA ASP A 18 -2.04 24.06 -16.97
C ASP A 18 -2.56 25.22 -16.09
N CYS A 19 -3.01 24.87 -14.87
CA CYS A 19 -3.48 25.82 -13.87
C CYS A 19 -2.41 26.78 -13.33
N ARG A 20 -1.12 26.60 -13.71
CA ARG A 20 -0.04 27.51 -13.32
C ARG A 20 -0.11 28.85 -14.05
N ARG A 21 -0.89 28.96 -15.12
CA ARG A 21 -1.15 30.22 -15.83
C ARG A 21 -2.31 31.00 -15.16
N PRO A 22 -2.17 32.31 -14.90
CA PRO A 22 -3.17 33.10 -14.16
C PRO A 22 -4.55 33.15 -14.84
N SER A 23 -4.62 32.99 -16.17
CA SER A 23 -5.86 32.92 -16.93
C SER A 23 -6.65 31.62 -16.73
N MET A 24 -5.98 30.51 -16.42
CA MET A 24 -6.61 29.18 -16.31
C MET A 24 -6.86 28.72 -14.87
N ARG A 25 -6.60 29.57 -13.86
CA ARG A 25 -6.82 29.25 -12.44
C ARG A 25 -8.27 28.87 -12.11
N LYS A 26 -9.25 29.37 -12.88
CA LYS A 26 -10.68 29.02 -12.74
C LYS A 26 -11.00 27.57 -13.15
N TRP A 27 -10.13 26.93 -13.92
CA TRP A 27 -10.28 25.56 -14.40
C TRP A 27 -9.69 24.51 -13.44
N PHE A 28 -9.26 24.93 -12.24
CA PHE A 28 -8.76 24.05 -11.19
C PHE A 28 -9.62 22.80 -10.94
N PRO A 29 -10.96 22.89 -10.73
CA PRO A 29 -11.77 21.70 -10.48
C PRO A 29 -11.79 20.74 -11.68
N LEU A 30 -11.72 21.26 -12.92
CA LEU A 30 -11.67 20.45 -14.13
C LEU A 30 -10.31 19.75 -14.25
N THR A 31 -9.20 20.44 -13.94
CA THR A 31 -7.87 19.80 -13.93
C THR A 31 -7.75 18.72 -12.87
N PHE A 32 -8.36 18.93 -11.70
CA PHE A 32 -8.35 17.96 -10.62
C PHE A 32 -9.16 16.70 -11.00
N THR A 33 -10.40 16.88 -11.47
CA THR A 33 -11.26 15.76 -11.89
C THR A 33 -10.65 14.96 -13.04
N LEU A 34 -10.06 15.62 -14.02
CA LEU A 34 -9.38 14.95 -15.12
C LEU A 34 -8.13 14.19 -14.66
N SER A 35 -7.37 14.73 -13.70
CA SER A 35 -6.23 14.02 -13.10
C SER A 35 -6.69 12.75 -12.37
N VAL A 36 -7.81 12.80 -11.65
CA VAL A 36 -8.41 11.62 -11.00
C VAL A 36 -8.82 10.57 -12.03
N VAL A 37 -9.45 10.97 -13.14
CA VAL A 37 -9.82 10.05 -14.23
C VAL A 37 -8.58 9.41 -14.85
N TRP A 38 -7.52 10.19 -15.08
CA TRP A 38 -6.26 9.67 -15.60
C TRP A 38 -5.57 8.69 -14.65
N ILE A 39 -5.53 8.99 -13.36
CA ILE A 39 -5.00 8.08 -12.35
C ILE A 39 -5.81 6.76 -12.37
N GLY A 40 -7.14 6.84 -12.41
CA GLY A 40 -8.00 5.66 -12.52
C GLY A 40 -7.74 4.82 -13.77
N GLY A 41 -7.63 5.48 -14.94
CA GLY A 41 -7.35 4.82 -16.21
C GLY A 41 -5.97 4.15 -16.25
N VAL A 42 -4.93 4.84 -15.76
CA VAL A 42 -3.58 4.28 -15.67
C VAL A 42 -3.52 3.12 -14.70
N SER A 43 -4.19 3.20 -13.55
CA SER A 43 -4.29 2.11 -12.59
C SER A 43 -4.99 0.88 -13.19
N TYR A 44 -6.06 1.07 -13.96
CA TYR A 44 -6.73 -0.04 -14.66
C TYR A 44 -5.81 -0.74 -15.66
N VAL A 45 -5.11 0.04 -16.49
CA VAL A 45 -4.15 -0.51 -17.46
C VAL A 45 -3.00 -1.22 -16.74
N ALA A 46 -2.50 -0.67 -15.63
CA ALA A 46 -1.44 -1.29 -14.85
C ALA A 46 -1.86 -2.67 -14.29
N VAL A 47 -3.05 -2.75 -13.69
CA VAL A 47 -3.60 -4.04 -13.21
C VAL A 47 -3.76 -5.02 -14.36
N TRP A 48 -4.30 -4.59 -15.49
CA TRP A 48 -4.50 -5.44 -16.67
C TRP A 48 -3.17 -5.97 -17.25
N MET A 49 -2.13 -5.14 -17.30
CA MET A 49 -0.79 -5.59 -17.72
C MET A 49 -0.21 -6.61 -16.75
N VAL A 50 -0.36 -6.40 -15.44
CA VAL A 50 0.15 -7.31 -14.41
C VAL A 50 -0.55 -8.67 -14.48
N THR A 51 -1.87 -8.71 -14.71
CA THR A 51 -2.60 -9.99 -14.84
C THR A 51 -2.22 -10.75 -16.11
N ILE A 52 -2.01 -10.07 -17.25
CA ILE A 52 -1.51 -10.71 -18.48
C ILE A 52 -0.14 -11.33 -18.23
N ILE A 53 0.78 -10.58 -17.61
CA ILE A 53 2.12 -11.08 -17.31
C ILE A 53 2.05 -12.25 -16.33
N GLY A 54 1.23 -12.14 -15.28
CA GLY A 54 0.98 -13.20 -14.30
C GLY A 54 0.52 -14.51 -14.97
N TYR A 55 -0.45 -14.40 -15.88
CA TYR A 55 -0.94 -15.55 -16.67
C TYR A 55 0.16 -16.18 -17.52
N THR A 56 1.01 -15.39 -18.18
CA THR A 56 2.11 -15.92 -19.00
C THR A 56 3.23 -16.57 -18.19
N LEU A 57 3.44 -16.14 -16.95
CA LEU A 57 4.48 -16.66 -16.05
C LEU A 57 3.96 -17.76 -15.10
N GLY A 58 2.67 -18.09 -15.15
CA GLY A 58 2.04 -19.05 -14.24
C GLY A 58 1.96 -18.59 -12.78
N ILE A 59 2.06 -17.28 -12.53
CA ILE A 59 2.00 -16.70 -11.18
C ILE A 59 0.53 -16.39 -10.86
N PRO A 60 0.00 -16.82 -9.70
CA PRO A 60 -1.36 -16.47 -9.29
C PRO A 60 -1.57 -14.96 -9.20
N ASP A 61 -2.71 -14.47 -9.69
CA ASP A 61 -3.07 -13.03 -9.66
C ASP A 61 -2.98 -12.42 -8.26
N SER A 62 -3.35 -13.19 -7.23
CA SER A 62 -3.25 -12.78 -5.82
C SER A 62 -1.81 -12.47 -5.42
N VAL A 63 -0.84 -13.29 -5.86
CA VAL A 63 0.58 -13.09 -5.53
C VAL A 63 1.13 -11.88 -6.29
N ALA A 64 0.76 -11.73 -7.57
CA ALA A 64 1.16 -10.58 -8.37
C ALA A 64 0.60 -9.26 -7.81
N GLY A 65 -0.64 -9.27 -7.30
CA GLY A 65 -1.26 -8.13 -6.63
C GLY A 65 -0.53 -7.72 -5.34
N ILE A 66 -0.25 -8.68 -4.46
CA ILE A 66 0.41 -8.44 -3.17
C ILE A 66 1.87 -8.02 -3.32
N THR A 67 2.53 -8.40 -4.42
CA THR A 67 3.97 -8.12 -4.63
C THR A 67 4.21 -6.97 -5.59
N LEU A 68 3.90 -7.13 -6.88
CA LEU A 68 4.20 -6.14 -7.91
C LEU A 68 3.34 -4.89 -7.79
N LEU A 69 2.05 -5.06 -7.57
CA LEU A 69 1.12 -3.94 -7.49
C LEU A 69 1.35 -3.14 -6.20
N ALA A 70 1.45 -3.84 -5.06
CA ALA A 70 1.73 -3.20 -3.77
C ALA A 70 3.11 -2.54 -3.71
N ALA A 71 4.17 -3.19 -4.24
CA ALA A 71 5.47 -2.54 -4.32
C ALA A 71 5.44 -1.31 -5.25
N GLY A 72 4.71 -1.41 -6.36
CA GLY A 72 4.53 -0.33 -7.32
C GLY A 72 3.88 0.92 -6.72
N THR A 73 2.92 0.77 -5.80
CA THR A 73 2.27 1.89 -5.11
C THR A 73 3.15 2.47 -4.00
N SER A 74 3.87 1.66 -3.23
CA SER A 74 4.68 2.15 -2.10
C SER A 74 5.98 2.85 -2.52
N ILE A 75 6.58 2.50 -3.67
CA ILE A 75 7.81 3.15 -4.16
C ILE A 75 7.68 4.69 -4.27
N PRO A 76 6.68 5.25 -5.00
CA PRO A 76 6.54 6.70 -5.12
C PRO A 76 6.26 7.38 -3.77
N GLU A 77 5.54 6.73 -2.86
CA GLU A 77 5.27 7.25 -1.52
C GLU A 77 6.53 7.35 -0.65
N VAL A 78 7.38 6.31 -0.71
CA VAL A 78 8.68 6.30 -0.05
C VAL A 78 9.55 7.42 -0.62
N ILE A 79 9.61 7.58 -1.94
CA ILE A 79 10.38 8.65 -2.59
C ILE A 79 9.89 10.03 -2.14
N SER A 80 8.58 10.27 -2.17
CA SER A 80 7.98 11.54 -1.73
C SER A 80 8.34 11.84 -0.27
N SER A 81 8.17 10.85 0.62
CA SER A 81 8.43 11.01 2.05
C SER A 81 9.92 11.22 2.35
N VAL A 82 10.81 10.57 1.60
CA VAL A 82 12.27 10.79 1.70
C VAL A 82 12.64 12.20 1.25
N ILE A 83 12.06 12.71 0.16
CA ILE A 83 12.32 14.08 -0.33
C ILE A 83 11.89 15.13 0.71
N VAL A 84 10.70 14.96 1.29
CA VAL A 84 10.16 15.85 2.33
C VAL A 84 11.01 15.77 3.61
N ALA A 85 11.42 14.57 4.02
CA ALA A 85 12.32 14.37 5.16
C ALA A 85 13.69 15.05 4.93
N ARG A 86 14.25 14.95 3.73
CA ARG A 86 15.53 15.60 3.35
C ARG A 86 15.42 17.13 3.32
N SER A 87 14.21 17.65 3.12
CA SER A 87 13.93 19.10 3.15
C SER A 87 13.77 19.64 4.58
N GLY A 88 14.06 18.84 5.61
CA GLY A 88 13.94 19.23 7.03
C GLY A 88 12.50 19.14 7.57
N LEU A 89 11.54 18.70 6.76
CA LEU A 89 10.13 18.56 7.11
C LEU A 89 9.83 17.13 7.59
N GLY A 90 10.61 16.62 8.54
CA GLY A 90 10.49 15.24 9.03
C GLY A 90 9.10 14.89 9.57
N ASN A 91 8.47 15.80 10.32
CA ASN A 91 7.12 15.60 10.85
C ASN A 91 6.09 15.42 9.72
N MET A 92 6.23 16.18 8.63
CA MET A 92 5.34 16.06 7.46
C MET A 92 5.56 14.73 6.74
N ALA A 93 6.81 14.27 6.63
CA ALA A 93 7.11 12.97 6.06
C ALA A 93 6.48 11.82 6.86
N ILE A 94 6.54 11.87 8.20
CA ILE A 94 5.89 10.87 9.07
C ILE A 94 4.38 10.90 8.91
N CYS A 95 3.76 12.08 8.94
CA CYS A 95 2.31 12.21 8.77
C CYS A 95 1.84 11.68 7.41
N ASN A 96 2.61 11.90 6.35
CA ASN A 96 2.31 11.36 5.02
C ASN A 96 2.38 9.82 5.00
N LEU A 97 3.44 9.23 5.57
CA LEU A 97 3.62 7.79 5.64
C LEU A 97 2.54 7.09 6.48
N LEU A 98 2.19 7.66 7.64
CA LEU A 98 1.15 7.12 8.51
C LEU A 98 -0.24 7.32 7.90
N GLY A 99 -0.51 8.52 7.38
CA GLY A 99 -1.79 8.88 6.80
C GLY A 99 -2.16 8.03 5.59
N SER A 100 -1.19 7.77 4.69
CA SER A 100 -1.46 6.99 3.49
C SER A 100 -1.78 5.52 3.79
N ASN A 101 -1.01 4.88 4.69
CA ASN A 101 -1.28 3.50 5.11
C ASN A 101 -2.63 3.35 5.83
N ILE A 102 -2.99 4.31 6.68
CA ILE A 102 -4.29 4.34 7.36
C ILE A 102 -5.41 4.53 6.32
N PHE A 103 -5.23 5.44 5.36
CA PHE A 103 -6.18 5.65 4.29
C PHE A 103 -6.37 4.39 3.43
N ASP A 104 -5.32 3.67 3.08
CA ASP A 104 -5.42 2.43 2.30
C ASP A 104 -6.19 1.33 3.05
N VAL A 105 -5.91 1.14 4.33
CA VAL A 105 -6.62 0.12 5.13
C VAL A 105 -8.10 0.47 5.32
N LEU A 106 -8.44 1.73 5.61
CA LEU A 106 -9.84 2.11 5.83
C LEU A 106 -10.62 2.28 4.53
N PHE A 107 -10.04 2.98 3.56
CA PHE A 107 -10.72 3.39 2.34
C PHE A 107 -10.55 2.35 1.23
N CYS A 108 -9.31 1.95 0.90
CA CYS A 108 -9.06 1.05 -0.23
C CYS A 108 -9.53 -0.39 0.04
N LEU A 109 -9.48 -0.89 1.29
CA LEU A 109 -10.09 -2.18 1.64
C LEU A 109 -11.58 -2.07 2.00
N GLY A 110 -11.95 -1.03 2.76
CA GLY A 110 -13.32 -0.90 3.27
C GLY A 110 -14.36 -0.54 2.21
N VAL A 111 -14.01 0.34 1.25
CA VAL A 111 -14.96 0.81 0.24
C VAL A 111 -15.38 -0.29 -0.74
N PRO A 112 -14.48 -1.09 -1.35
CA PRO A 112 -14.89 -2.20 -2.21
C PRO A 112 -15.74 -3.24 -1.49
N TRP A 113 -15.45 -3.50 -0.22
CA TRP A 113 -16.23 -4.42 0.60
C TRP A 113 -17.63 -3.87 0.91
N LEU A 114 -17.73 -2.58 1.24
CA LEU A 114 -19.01 -1.89 1.42
C LEU A 114 -19.85 -1.92 0.14
N PHE A 115 -19.25 -1.63 -1.01
CA PHE A 115 -19.95 -1.73 -2.30
C PHE A 115 -20.41 -3.17 -2.57
N LYS A 116 -19.56 -4.17 -2.33
CA LYS A 116 -19.96 -5.57 -2.45
C LYS A 116 -21.12 -5.91 -1.51
N ALA A 117 -21.09 -5.47 -0.25
CA ALA A 117 -22.15 -5.75 0.71
C ALA A 117 -23.48 -5.06 0.36
N LEU A 118 -23.44 -3.85 -0.23
CA LEU A 118 -24.63 -3.11 -0.65
C LEU A 118 -25.26 -3.66 -1.94
N PHE A 119 -24.44 -4.11 -2.89
CA PHE A 119 -24.90 -4.56 -4.21
C PHE A 119 -25.02 -6.08 -4.35
N ALA A 120 -24.26 -6.87 -3.60
CA ALA A 120 -24.40 -8.31 -3.57
C ALA A 120 -25.43 -8.69 -2.51
N SER A 121 -26.68 -8.87 -2.95
CA SER A 121 -27.76 -9.53 -2.21
C SER A 121 -27.48 -11.03 -2.06
N THR A 122 -26.37 -11.38 -1.42
CA THR A 122 -26.04 -12.79 -1.19
C THR A 122 -25.34 -12.96 0.16
N SER A 123 -26.15 -13.42 1.10
CA SER A 123 -25.79 -13.99 2.40
C SER A 123 -24.97 -15.26 2.22
N HIS A 124 -23.73 -15.12 1.74
CA HIS A 124 -22.74 -16.17 1.87
C HIS A 124 -21.85 -15.82 3.05
N GLU A 125 -22.08 -16.52 4.16
CA GLU A 125 -21.16 -16.57 5.28
C GLU A 125 -19.81 -17.05 4.74
N VAL A 126 -18.85 -16.14 4.67
CA VAL A 126 -17.46 -16.50 4.37
C VAL A 126 -16.98 -17.24 5.60
N TYR A 127 -16.96 -18.58 5.51
CA TYR A 127 -16.48 -19.44 6.59
C TYR A 127 -14.96 -19.28 6.70
N ILE A 128 -14.54 -18.32 7.50
CA ILE A 128 -13.14 -18.11 7.86
C ILE A 128 -12.83 -19.11 8.99
N ASN A 129 -12.64 -20.38 8.63
CA ASN A 129 -12.10 -21.36 9.56
C ASN A 129 -10.63 -21.57 9.24
N SER A 130 -9.76 -20.95 10.04
CA SER A 130 -8.35 -21.29 10.07
C SER A 130 -7.73 -20.69 11.34
N THR A 131 -7.12 -21.55 12.15
CA THR A 131 -6.20 -21.20 13.23
C THR A 131 -5.19 -20.11 12.81
N ALA A 132 -4.80 -20.06 11.53
CA ALA A 132 -3.97 -19.03 10.92
C ALA A 132 -4.47 -17.58 11.14
N MET A 133 -5.79 -17.32 11.14
CA MET A 133 -6.35 -15.97 11.33
C MET A 133 -6.14 -15.44 12.74
N THR A 134 -6.17 -16.32 13.74
CA THR A 134 -5.87 -15.94 15.13
C THR A 134 -4.40 -15.56 15.26
N TYR A 135 -3.50 -16.31 14.62
CA TYR A 135 -2.06 -16.03 14.67
C TYR A 135 -1.68 -14.77 13.90
N THR A 136 -2.23 -14.53 12.71
CA THR A 136 -2.01 -13.28 11.97
C THR A 136 -2.57 -12.08 12.73
N SER A 137 -3.73 -12.22 13.37
CA SER A 137 -4.31 -11.15 14.20
C SER A 137 -3.47 -10.85 15.45
N VAL A 138 -3.00 -11.89 16.16
CA VAL A 138 -2.16 -11.74 17.36
C VAL A 138 -0.80 -11.15 17.01
N THR A 139 -0.18 -11.59 15.92
CA THR A 139 1.12 -11.06 15.46
C THR A 139 1.00 -9.60 15.02
N LEU A 140 -0.06 -9.25 14.30
CA LEU A 140 -0.32 -7.86 13.88
C LEU A 140 -0.59 -6.96 15.08
N LEU A 141 -1.41 -7.38 16.05
CA LEU A 141 -1.63 -6.66 17.30
C LEU A 141 -0.34 -6.51 18.14
N SER A 142 0.48 -7.56 18.19
CA SER A 142 1.77 -7.54 18.88
C SER A 142 2.71 -6.49 18.26
N THR A 143 2.77 -6.40 16.93
CA THR A 143 3.61 -5.38 16.27
C THR A 143 3.17 -3.96 16.61
N VAL A 144 1.87 -3.67 16.60
CA VAL A 144 1.35 -2.34 16.94
C VAL A 144 1.71 -1.98 18.38
N PHE A 145 1.59 -2.94 19.30
CA PHE A 145 1.96 -2.74 20.70
C PHE A 145 3.46 -2.46 20.88
N LEU A 146 4.33 -3.24 20.22
CA LEU A 146 5.79 -3.04 20.27
C LEU A 146 6.22 -1.70 19.65
N LEU A 147 5.58 -1.30 18.56
CA LEU A 147 5.81 -0.01 17.91
C LEU A 147 5.43 1.15 18.84
N PHE A 148 4.25 1.06 19.47
CA PHE A 148 3.81 2.03 20.47
C PHE A 148 4.76 2.09 21.67
N PHE A 149 5.19 0.94 22.18
CA PHE A 149 6.15 0.85 23.28
C PHE A 149 7.49 1.51 22.93
N THR A 150 7.99 1.31 21.71
CA THR A 150 9.22 1.94 21.21
C THR A 150 9.08 3.47 21.15
N PHE A 151 7.92 3.99 20.75
CA PHE A 151 7.66 5.44 20.75
C PHE A 151 7.59 6.03 22.16
N VAL A 152 6.97 5.32 23.11
CA VAL A 152 6.90 5.72 24.51
C VAL A 152 8.30 5.77 25.13
N LEU A 153 9.12 4.74 24.93
CA LEU A 153 10.50 4.69 25.41
C LEU A 153 11.38 5.80 24.83
N THR A 154 11.08 6.27 23.61
CA THR A 154 11.86 7.33 22.96
C THR A 154 11.29 8.73 23.17
N HIS A 155 10.41 8.91 24.16
CA HIS A 155 9.81 10.21 24.49
C HIS A 155 9.21 10.93 23.27
N TRP A 156 8.62 10.19 22.32
CA TRP A 156 8.05 10.76 21.09
C TRP A 156 9.04 11.55 20.22
N THR A 157 10.35 11.26 20.34
CA THR A 157 11.37 11.89 19.50
C THR A 157 11.74 11.01 18.32
N LEU A 158 11.58 11.52 17.09
CA LEU A 158 12.02 10.77 15.91
C LEU A 158 13.51 11.04 15.65
N ASN A 159 14.37 10.15 16.16
CA ASN A 159 15.80 10.14 15.89
C ASN A 159 16.19 9.01 14.93
N TYR A 160 17.35 9.13 14.27
CA TYR A 160 17.88 8.06 13.41
C TYR A 160 18.05 6.72 14.17
N LYS A 161 18.29 6.79 15.49
CA LYS A 161 18.33 5.63 16.40
C LYS A 161 16.98 4.91 16.49
N VAL A 162 15.88 5.65 16.53
CA VAL A 162 14.51 5.09 16.50
C VAL A 162 14.24 4.44 15.16
N GLY A 163 14.67 5.07 14.06
CA GLY A 163 14.58 4.47 12.73
C GLY A 163 15.29 3.12 12.65
N ILE A 164 16.53 3.03 13.16
CA ILE A 164 17.28 1.76 13.23
C ILE A 164 16.56 0.75 14.14
N ALA A 165 16.06 1.16 15.30
CA ALA A 165 15.29 0.29 16.19
C ALA A 165 14.03 -0.27 15.51
N CYS A 166 13.28 0.54 14.76
CA CYS A 166 12.12 0.11 13.98
C CYS A 166 12.49 -0.90 12.89
N VAL A 167 13.60 -0.69 12.18
CA VAL A 167 14.08 -1.65 11.16
C VAL A 167 14.48 -2.97 11.80
N ILE A 168 15.21 -2.95 12.92
CA ILE A 168 15.57 -4.17 13.66
C ILE A 168 14.31 -4.90 14.13
N MET A 169 13.36 -4.18 14.72
CA MET A 169 12.07 -4.75 15.14
C MET A 169 11.32 -5.38 13.96
N TYR A 170 11.30 -4.72 12.81
CA TYR A 170 10.65 -5.21 11.59
C TYR A 170 11.32 -6.47 11.04
N VAL A 171 12.65 -6.54 11.04
CA VAL A 171 13.40 -7.74 10.62
C VAL A 171 13.13 -8.90 11.58
N ILE A 172 13.17 -8.67 12.89
CA ILE A 172 12.84 -9.68 13.91
C ILE A 172 11.41 -10.19 13.69
N PHE A 173 10.47 -9.29 13.42
CA PHE A 173 9.09 -9.63 13.12
C PHE A 173 8.96 -10.51 11.87
N ILE A 174 9.58 -10.14 10.75
CA ILE A 174 9.56 -10.96 9.53
C ILE A 174 10.14 -12.34 9.78
N VAL A 175 11.27 -12.43 10.49
CA VAL A 175 11.90 -13.70 10.81
C VAL A 175 10.98 -14.56 11.66
N LEU A 176 10.36 -14.01 12.71
CA LEU A 176 9.36 -14.72 13.52
C LEU A 176 8.15 -15.17 12.71
N ALA A 177 7.59 -14.29 11.88
CA ALA A 177 6.45 -14.61 11.02
C ALA A 177 6.79 -15.75 10.04
N CYS A 178 7.95 -15.69 9.37
CA CYS A 178 8.41 -16.76 8.50
C CYS A 178 8.65 -18.08 9.26
N LEU A 179 9.22 -18.04 10.47
CA LEU A 179 9.43 -19.24 11.29
C LEU A 179 8.11 -19.89 11.73
N TYR A 180 7.09 -19.09 12.01
CA TYR A 180 5.74 -19.58 12.30
C TYR A 180 5.08 -20.20 11.06
N GLU A 181 5.18 -19.54 9.90
CA GLU A 181 4.64 -20.05 8.64
C GLU A 181 5.34 -21.34 8.17
N LEU A 182 6.64 -21.48 8.43
CA LEU A 182 7.44 -22.67 8.10
C LEU A 182 7.28 -23.83 9.10
N ASN A 183 6.34 -23.73 10.05
CA ASN A 183 6.07 -24.77 11.07
C ASN A 183 7.28 -25.18 11.93
N VAL A 184 8.29 -24.32 12.07
CA VAL A 184 9.54 -24.67 12.77
C VAL A 184 9.31 -24.90 14.26
N PHE A 185 8.35 -24.18 14.87
CA PHE A 185 8.01 -24.32 16.28
C PHE A 185 6.87 -25.35 16.53
N GLY A 186 6.29 -25.94 15.48
CA GLY A 186 5.14 -26.86 15.53
C GLY A 186 4.25 -26.77 14.28
N PRO A 187 3.35 -27.75 14.02
CA PRO A 187 2.45 -27.73 12.86
C PRO A 187 1.31 -26.73 13.07
N PHE A 188 1.57 -25.45 12.78
CA PHE A 188 0.65 -24.33 12.95
C PHE A 188 -0.02 -23.88 11.65
N ASN A 189 0.60 -24.18 10.50
CA ASN A 189 0.05 -24.04 9.15
C ASN A 189 0.08 -25.41 8.45
N PRO A 190 -0.91 -26.30 8.68
CA PRO A 190 -1.00 -27.55 7.92
C PRO A 190 -1.20 -27.22 6.43
N PRO A 191 -0.63 -28.01 5.50
CA PRO A 191 -0.80 -27.78 4.08
C PRO A 191 -2.30 -27.75 3.73
N THR A 192 -2.71 -26.76 2.93
CA THR A 192 -4.04 -26.69 2.32
C THR A 192 -4.16 -27.76 1.22
N CYS A 193 -4.28 -29.01 1.65
CA CYS A 193 -4.55 -30.24 0.89
C CYS A 193 -3.57 -30.64 -0.23
N THR A 194 -3.28 -31.95 -0.24
CA THR A 194 -3.07 -32.75 -1.47
C THR A 194 -4.42 -33.36 -1.83
#